data_AF-A0A933BHB0-F1
#
_entry.id   AF-A0A933BHB0-F1
#
_cell.length_a   1.000
_cell.length_b   1.000
_cell.length_c   1.000
_cell.angle_alpha   90.00
_cell.angle_beta   90.00
_cell.angle_gamma   90.00
#
_symmetry.space_group_name_H-M   'P 1'
#
loop_
_entity.id
_entity.type
_entity.pdbx_description
1 polymer ?
#
loop_
_entity_poly.entity_id
_entity_poly.type
_entity_poly.pdbx_seq_one_letter_code
_entity_poly.pdbx_strand_id
1 'polypeptide(L)' 'MITFTESAAAKLADLLKTQAKPEEGLRVRVVGGGCSGLSYQLEFDQPQPADQVFEAHGAKVLVDPKSYLYLAGTEL' A
#
# COMPACT_ATOMS: atom_id res chain seq x y z
N MET A 1 -2.19 0.46 -13.83
CA MET A 1 -3.29 0.96 -12.97
C MET A 1 -3.40 -0.01 -11.81
N ILE A 2 -3.38 0.48 -10.57
CA ILE A 2 -3.61 -0.33 -9.36
C ILE A 2 -4.97 0.12 -8.84
N THR A 3 -5.91 -0.81 -8.63
CA THR A 3 -7.23 -0.49 -8.07
C THR A 3 -7.33 -1.00 -6.65
N PHE A 4 -8.13 -0.33 -5.85
CA PHE A 4 -8.36 -0.68 -4.45
C PHE A 4 -9.85 -0.85 -4.21
N THR A 5 -10.21 -1.89 -3.48
CA THR A 5 -11.58 -2.12 -3.04
C THR A 5 -12.00 -1.12 -1.97
N GLU A 6 -13.29 -0.78 -1.94
CA GLU A 6 -13.85 0.14 -0.96
C GLU A 6 -13.67 -0.38 0.49
N SER A 7 -13.75 -1.70 0.68
CA SER A 7 -13.55 -2.34 1.97
C SER A 7 -12.10 -2.22 2.47
N ALA A 8 -11.11 -2.40 1.60
CA ALA A 8 -9.70 -2.21 1.93
C ALA A 8 -9.42 -0.75 2.30
N ALA A 9 -9.96 0.19 1.53
CA ALA A 9 -9.77 1.62 1.78
C ALA A 9 -10.47 2.10 3.07
N ALA A 10 -11.68 1.60 3.35
CA ALA A 10 -12.37 1.89 4.62
C ALA A 10 -11.59 1.35 5.82
N LYS A 11 -11.08 0.11 5.73
CA LYS A 11 -10.25 -0.48 6.78
C LYS A 11 -8.98 0.32 7.03
N LEU A 12 -8.38 0.82 5.95
CA LEU A 12 -7.21 1.68 6.00
C LEU A 12 -7.47 3.01 6.70
N ALA A 13 -8.56 3.67 6.32
CA ALA A 13 -8.96 4.92 6.95
C ALA A 13 -9.20 4.74 8.47
N ASP A 14 -9.81 3.63 8.88
CA ASP A 14 -10.02 3.36 10.31
C ASP A 14 -8.72 3.03 11.06
N LEU A 15 -7.77 2.33 10.44
CA LEU A 15 -6.45 2.08 11.02
C LEU A 15 -5.62 3.37 11.13
N LEU A 16 -5.73 4.27 10.15
CA LEU A 16 -5.09 5.60 10.18
C LEU A 16 -5.72 6.50 11.24
N LYS A 17 -7.02 6.40 11.52
CA LYS A 17 -7.64 7.13 12.65
C LYS A 17 -7.13 6.65 14.01
N THR A 18 -6.73 5.38 14.11
CA THR A 18 -6.20 4.81 15.36
C THR A 18 -4.70 5.07 15.53
N GLN A 19 -3.97 5.34 14.46
CA GLN A 19 -2.58 5.81 14.52
C GLN A 19 -2.55 7.34 14.56
N ALA A 20 -1.84 7.94 15.52
CA ALA A 20 -1.79 9.40 15.70
C ALA A 20 -0.93 10.14 14.64
N LYS A 21 -0.83 9.61 13.40
CA LYS A 21 0.09 10.09 12.37
C LYS A 21 -0.61 10.24 11.01
N PRO A 22 -1.24 11.39 10.74
CA PRO A 22 -1.98 11.64 9.51
C PRO A 22 -1.07 11.77 8.27
N GLU A 23 0.24 11.94 8.44
CA GLU A 23 1.20 11.97 7.33
C GLU A 23 1.58 10.60 6.77
N GLU A 24 1.26 9.51 7.49
CA GLU A 24 1.59 8.15 7.08
C GLU A 24 0.54 7.57 6.12
N GLY A 25 0.98 6.70 5.22
CA GLY A 25 0.15 5.92 4.32
C GLY A 25 0.47 4.43 4.45
N LEU A 26 -0.38 3.58 3.89
CA LEU A 26 -0.09 2.15 3.85
C LEU A 26 0.88 1.85 2.72
N ARG A 27 2.07 1.41 3.07
CA ARG A 27 3.05 0.90 2.14
C ARG A 27 2.76 -0.55 1.78
N VAL A 28 2.70 -0.84 0.49
CA VAL A 28 2.59 -2.20 -0.07
C VAL A 28 3.93 -2.56 -0.69
N ARG A 29 4.60 -3.56 -0.12
CA ARG A 29 5.83 -4.14 -0.69
C ARG A 29 5.60 -5.56 -1.18
N VAL A 30 6.25 -5.91 -2.29
CA VAL A 30 6.36 -7.29 -2.74
C VAL A 30 7.71 -7.83 -2.26
N VAL A 31 7.67 -8.84 -1.42
CA VAL A 31 8.85 -9.50 -0.84
C VAL A 31 8.94 -10.94 -1.30
N GLY A 32 10.17 -11.43 -1.49
CA GLY A 32 10.41 -12.83 -1.85
C GLY A 32 10.07 -13.76 -0.69
N GLY A 33 9.01 -14.55 -0.83
CA GLY A 33 8.52 -15.52 0.13
C GLY A 33 9.13 -16.92 -0.09
N GLY A 34 10.45 -17.05 0.01
CA GLY A 34 11.15 -18.35 0.02
C GLY A 34 10.76 -19.30 -1.12
N CYS A 35 10.63 -20.61 -0.83
CA CYS A 35 10.28 -21.64 -1.82
C CYS A 35 8.85 -21.53 -2.39
N SER A 36 8.02 -20.64 -1.87
CA SER A 36 6.57 -20.58 -2.16
C SER A 36 6.14 -19.39 -3.03
N GLY A 37 7.07 -18.50 -3.40
CA GLY A 37 6.81 -17.42 -4.38
C GLY A 37 6.97 -16.01 -3.82
N LEU A 38 6.10 -15.09 -4.26
CA LEU A 38 6.07 -13.68 -3.85
C LEU A 38 5.00 -13.47 -2.77
N SER A 39 5.31 -12.65 -1.77
CA SER A 39 4.39 -12.27 -0.70
C SER A 39 4.21 -10.75 -0.65
N TYR A 40 3.06 -10.30 -0.17
CA TYR A 40 2.81 -8.89 0.08
C TYR A 40 3.08 -8.55 1.55
N GLN A 41 3.80 -7.46 1.78
CA GLN A 41 4.03 -6.89 3.10
C GLN A 41 3.37 -5.52 3.18
N LEU A 42 2.53 -5.35 4.19
CA LEU A 42 1.75 -4.15 4.43
C LEU A 42 2.22 -3.49 5.72
N GLU A 43 2.60 -2.22 5.67
CA GLU A 43 3.05 -1.45 6.83
C GLU A 43 2.66 0.01 6.71
N PHE A 44 2.51 0.71 7.82
CA PHE A 44 2.32 2.16 7.81
C PHE A 44 3.68 2.85 7.77
N ASP A 45 3.86 3.75 6.81
CA ASP A 45 5.13 4.43 6.59
C ASP A 45 4.88 5.83 5.99
N GLN A 46 5.91 6.66 6.00
CA GLN A 46 5.88 7.96 5.34
C GLN A 46 6.18 7.80 3.83
N PRO A 47 5.57 8.65 2.98
CA PRO A 47 5.86 8.67 1.55
C PRO A 47 7.33 9.04 1.31
N GLN A 48 8.02 8.26 0.49
CA GLN A 48 9.38 8.54 0.04
C GLN A 48 9.37 9.16 -1.36
N PRO A 49 10.41 9.92 -1.75
CA PRO A 49 10.44 10.62 -3.04
C PRO A 49 10.28 9.73 -4.28
N ALA A 50 10.65 8.46 -4.18
CA ALA A 50 10.56 7.50 -5.27
C ALA A 50 9.26 6.69 -5.27
N ASP A 51 8.40 6.84 -4.25
CA ASP A 51 7.17 6.06 -4.16
C ASP A 51 6.12 6.56 -5.15
N GLN A 52 5.39 5.61 -5.72
CA GLN A 52 4.10 5.88 -6.31
C GLN A 52 3.07 6.00 -5.17
N VAL A 53 2.44 7.16 -5.06
CA VAL A 53 1.38 7.42 -4.09
C VAL A 53 0.03 7.32 -4.78
N PHE A 54 -0.81 6.41 -4.31
CA PHE A 54 -2.20 6.27 -4.75
C PHE A 54 -3.13 6.76 -3.64
N GLU A 55 -4.12 7.56 -3.99
CA GLU A 55 -5.22 7.88 -3.08
C GLU A 55 -6.41 7.01 -3.43
N ALA A 56 -6.89 6.26 -2.43
CA ALA A 56 -8.04 5.38 -2.55
C ALA A 56 -9.01 5.66 -1.40
N HIS A 57 -10.19 6.17 -1.73
CA HIS A 57 -11.29 6.47 -0.80
C HIS A 57 -10.85 7.17 0.51
N GLY A 58 -9.93 8.15 0.40
CA GLY A 58 -9.44 8.95 1.54
C GLY A 58 -8.25 8.34 2.30
N ALA A 59 -7.73 7.19 1.88
CA ALA A 59 -6.49 6.62 2.38
C ALA A 59 -5.36 6.78 1.35
N LYS A 60 -4.13 6.96 1.85
CA LYS A 60 -2.91 6.98 1.02
C LYS A 60 -2.27 5.60 1.00
N VAL A 61 -1.98 5.11 -0.19
CA VAL A 61 -1.25 3.87 -0.42
C VAL A 61 0.08 4.19 -1.09
N LEU A 62 1.16 3.70 -0.51
CA LEU A 62 2.54 3.94 -0.94
C LEU A 62 3.08 2.67 -1.60
N VAL A 63 3.60 2.78 -2.81
CA VAL A 63 4.16 1.65 -3.54
C VAL A 63 5.56 2.01 -4.01
N ASP A 64 6.56 1.27 -3.54
CA ASP A 64 7.93 1.50 -3.99
C ASP A 64 8.11 1.06 -5.46
N PRO A 65 9.08 1.62 -6.20
CA PRO A 65 9.28 1.33 -7.62
C PRO A 65 9.46 -0.15 -7.94
N LYS A 66 10.08 -0.94 -7.05
CA LYS A 66 10.30 -2.37 -7.28
C LYS A 66 8.98 -3.12 -7.19
N SER A 67 8.21 -2.84 -6.14
CA SER A 67 6.89 -3.45 -5.91
C SER A 67 5.88 -3.04 -6.99
N TYR A 68 5.96 -1.81 -7.50
CA TYR A 68 5.08 -1.32 -8.57
C TYR A 68 5.15 -2.20 -9.84
N LEU A 69 6.34 -2.70 -10.19
CA LEU A 69 6.52 -3.59 -11.36
C LEU A 69 5.73 -4.89 -11.25
N TYR A 70 5.47 -5.36 -10.04
CA TYR A 70 4.70 -6.59 -9.77
C TYR A 70 3.21 -6.32 -9.56
N LEU A 71 2.85 -5.10 -9.13
CA LEU A 71 1.49 -4.70 -8.79
C LEU A 71 0.77 -3.97 -9.93
N ALA A 72 1.48 -3.60 -10.99
CA ALA A 72 0.87 -2.91 -12.13
C ALA A 72 -0.19 -3.80 -12.80
N GLY A 73 -1.46 -3.43 -12.66
CA GLY A 73 -2.59 -4.16 -13.25
C GLY A 73 -3.34 -5.07 -12.27
N THR A 74 -2.96 -5.12 -11.00
CA THR A 74 -3.70 -5.84 -9.96
C THR A 74 -4.70 -4.96 -9.21
N GLU A 75 -5.74 -5.61 -8.69
CA GLU A 75 -6.72 -5.06 -7.75
C GLU A 75 -6.43 -5.54 -6.33
N LEU A 76 -6.47 -4.63 -5.35
CA LEU A 76 -6.11 -4.84 -3.95
C LEU A 76 -7.26 -4.56 -2.98
#